data_AF-A0A831NWM2-F1
#
_entry.id   AF-A0A831NWM2-F1
#
_cell.length_a   1.000
_cell.length_b   1.000
_cell.length_c   1.000
_cell.angle_alpha   90.00
_cell.angle_beta   90.00
_cell.angle_gamma   90.00
#
_symmetry.space_group_name_H-M   'P 1'
#
loop_
_entity.id
_entity.type
_entity.pdbx_description
1 polymer ?
#
loop_
_entity_poly.entity_id
_entity_poly.type
_entity_poly.pdbx_seq_one_letter_code
_entity_poly.pdbx_strand_id
1 'polypeptide(L)' 'MSKQVDFRKIDPEINYTLEQASEFLNLSYTSILKLKKQGTFDNVKKIGRRYYLSGQSILDYVKKVNYRSLQVN' A
#
# COMPACT_ATOMS: atom_id res chain seq x y z
N MET A 1 6.57 -0.23 19.90
CA MET A 1 7.51 -0.65 18.85
C MET A 1 6.89 -0.36 17.49
N SER A 2 7.43 0.59 16.75
CA SER A 2 6.99 0.90 15.38
C SER A 2 7.54 -0.19 14.45
N LYS A 3 6.68 -1.05 13.87
CA LYS A 3 7.12 -1.99 12.83
C LYS A 3 7.45 -1.18 11.57
N GLN A 4 8.71 -1.22 11.14
CA GLN A 4 9.12 -0.65 9.86
C GLN A 4 8.57 -1.51 8.71
N VAL A 5 8.21 -0.87 7.60
CA VAL A 5 7.80 -1.56 6.38
C VAL A 5 8.99 -2.36 5.84
N ASP A 6 8.83 -3.66 5.67
CA ASP A 6 9.86 -4.53 5.09
C ASP A 6 9.63 -4.67 3.58
N PHE A 7 10.36 -3.85 2.81
CA PHE A 7 10.27 -3.81 1.35
C PHE A 7 10.62 -5.14 0.68
N ARG A 8 11.41 -6.00 1.32
CA ARG A 8 11.85 -7.28 0.74
C ARG A 8 10.72 -8.29 0.62
N LYS A 9 9.59 -8.04 1.29
CA LYS A 9 8.40 -8.90 1.26
C LYS A 9 7.41 -8.54 0.16
N ILE A 10 7.67 -7.47 -0.58
CA ILE A 10 6.76 -6.92 -1.58
C ILE A 10 7.39 -7.13 -2.96
N ASP A 11 6.85 -8.08 -3.72
CA ASP A 11 7.24 -8.31 -5.10
C ASP A 11 6.45 -7.32 -6.01
N PRO A 12 7.13 -6.47 -6.80
CA PRO A 12 6.46 -5.46 -7.61
C PRO A 12 5.51 -6.04 -8.67
N GLU A 13 5.72 -7.28 -9.13
CA GLU A 13 4.95 -7.91 -10.21
C GLU A 13 3.70 -8.67 -9.73
N ILE A 14 3.60 -8.91 -8.41
CA ILE A 14 2.50 -9.65 -7.80
C ILE A 14 1.36 -8.71 -7.39
N ASN A 15 0.12 -9.20 -7.47
CA ASN A 15 -1.06 -8.51 -6.94
C ASN A 15 -1.43 -9.07 -5.56
N TYR A 16 -1.55 -8.18 -4.59
CA TYR A 16 -1.86 -8.49 -3.20
C TYR A 16 -3.25 -8.01 -2.81
N THR A 17 -3.91 -8.70 -1.88
CA THR A 17 -5.19 -8.23 -1.34
C THR A 17 -4.99 -6.98 -0.49
N LEU A 18 -6.10 -6.27 -0.19
CA LEU A 18 -6.06 -5.14 0.74
C LEU A 18 -5.64 -5.56 2.15
N GLU A 19 -5.94 -6.79 2.59
CA GLU A 19 -5.44 -7.32 3.87
C GLU A 19 -3.91 -7.47 3.85
N GLN A 20 -3.34 -8.09 2.83
CA GLN A 20 -1.88 -8.22 2.71
C GLN A 20 -1.19 -6.86 2.62
N ALA A 21 -1.75 -5.92 1.86
CA ALA A 21 -1.25 -4.55 1.80
C ALA A 21 -1.29 -3.85 3.17
N SER A 22 -2.31 -4.15 3.99
CA SER A 22 -2.43 -3.62 5.36
C SER A 22 -1.30 -4.12 6.26
N GLU A 23 -0.91 -5.38 6.11
CA GLU A 23 0.21 -5.98 6.84
C GLU A 23 1.54 -5.37 6.40
N PHE A 24 1.77 -5.23 5.09
CA PHE A 24 2.99 -4.63 4.56
C PHE A 24 3.17 -3.17 5.00
N LEU A 25 2.10 -2.39 4.93
CA LEU A 25 2.13 -0.97 5.28
C LEU A 25 1.99 -0.72 6.79
N ASN A 26 1.77 -1.78 7.58
CA ASN A 26 1.45 -1.69 9.00
C ASN A 26 0.32 -0.68 9.28
N LEU A 27 -0.71 -0.71 8.42
CA LEU A 27 -1.90 0.13 8.50
C LEU A 27 -3.11 -0.76 8.80
N SER A 28 -4.15 -0.18 9.42
CA SER A 28 -5.42 -0.90 9.55
C SER A 28 -6.04 -1.16 8.16
N TYR A 29 -6.78 -2.26 8.02
CA TYR A 29 -7.54 -2.55 6.81
C TYR A 29 -8.50 -1.40 6.44
N THR A 30 -9.13 -0.77 7.43
CA THR A 30 -10.00 0.41 7.23
C THR A 30 -9.23 1.60 6.67
N SER A 31 -7.99 1.84 7.11
CA SER A 31 -7.11 2.86 6.54
C SER A 31 -6.79 2.55 5.07
N ILE A 32 -6.41 1.31 4.75
CA ILE A 32 -6.16 0.89 3.36
C ILE A 32 -7.40 1.07 2.48
N LEU A 33 -8.58 0.69 2.99
CA LEU A 33 -9.84 0.86 2.28
C LEU A 33 -10.15 2.34 2.01
N LYS A 34 -9.88 3.22 2.97
CA LYS A 34 -10.04 4.68 2.80
C LYS A 34 -9.09 5.22 1.74
N LEU A 35 -7.80 4.86 1.80
CA LEU A 35 -6.79 5.26 0.81
C LEU A 35 -7.17 4.80 -0.61
N LYS A 36 -7.66 3.56 -0.74
CA LYS A 36 -8.20 3.03 -1.99
C LYS A 36 -9.39 3.84 -2.47
N LYS A 37 -10.35 4.18 -1.60
CA LYS A 37 -11.53 4.99 -1.95
C LYS A 37 -11.16 6.40 -2.39
N GLN A 38 -10.09 6.95 -1.83
CA GLN A 38 -9.53 8.26 -2.20
C GLN A 38 -8.71 8.23 -3.50
N GLY A 39 -8.53 7.06 -4.14
CA GLY A 39 -7.71 6.94 -5.34
C GLY A 39 -6.21 7.11 -5.08
N THR A 40 -5.75 6.79 -3.87
CA THR A 40 -4.34 6.99 -3.48
C THR A 40 -3.38 6.02 -4.19
N PHE A 41 -3.85 4.79 -4.46
CA PHE A 41 -3.06 3.76 -5.12
C PHE A 41 -3.37 3.74 -6.61
N ASP A 42 -2.31 3.70 -7.42
CA ASP A 42 -2.43 3.48 -8.86
C ASP A 42 -2.76 2.01 -9.15
N ASN A 43 -3.44 1.73 -10.26
CA ASN A 43 -3.65 0.37 -10.78
C ASN A 43 -4.34 -0.63 -9.82
N VAL A 44 -5.34 -0.18 -9.06
CA VAL A 44 -6.19 -1.05 -8.25
C VAL A 44 -7.01 -1.99 -9.15
N LYS A 45 -6.87 -3.30 -8.98
CA LYS A 45 -7.65 -4.31 -9.72
C LYS A 45 -8.79 -4.84 -8.87
N LYS A 46 -9.98 -4.98 -9.46
CA LYS A 46 -11.12 -5.66 -8.82
C LYS A 46 -11.28 -7.03 -9.47
N ILE A 47 -11.16 -8.10 -8.68
CA ILE A 47 -11.35 -9.48 -9.14
C ILE A 47 -12.46 -10.10 -8.30
N GLY A 48 -13.62 -10.32 -8.92
CA GLY A 48 -14.84 -10.71 -8.22
C GLY A 48 -15.26 -9.67 -7.17
N ARG A 49 -15.29 -10.10 -5.90
CA ARG A 49 -15.68 -9.26 -4.75
C ARG A 49 -14.49 -8.61 -4.03
N ARG A 50 -13.26 -8.91 -4.42
CA ARG A 50 -12.04 -8.44 -3.74
C ARG A 50 -11.29 -7.40 -4.58
N TYR A 51 -10.58 -6.52 -3.89
CA TYR A 51 -9.67 -5.54 -4.48
C TYR A 51 -8.23 -5.95 -4.24
N TYR A 52 -7.40 -5.66 -5.22
CA TYR A 52 -5.99 -6.01 -5.24
C TYR A 52 -5.16 -4.80 -5.61
N LEU A 53 -3.98 -4.70 -5.00
CA LEU A 53 -2.95 -3.71 -5.30
C LEU A 53 -1.75 -4.45 -5.89
N SER A 54 -1.17 -3.90 -6.96
CA SER A 54 0.15 -4.38 -7.39
C SER A 54 1.19 -4.06 -6.32
N GLY A 55 2.19 -4.91 -6.16
CA GLY A 55 3.31 -4.63 -5.25
C GLY A 55 3.99 -3.31 -5.61
N GLN A 56 4.11 -2.99 -6.90
CA GLN A 56 4.64 -1.71 -7.37
C GLN A 56 3.84 -0.52 -6.80
N SER A 57 2.50 -0.55 -6.86
CA SER A 57 1.64 0.50 -6.28
C SER A 57 1.85 0.67 -4.77
N ILE A 58 2.11 -0.42 -4.05
CA ILE A 58 2.39 -0.39 -2.60
C ILE A 58 3.75 0.28 -2.35
N LEU A 59 4.78 -0.10 -3.11
CA LEU A 59 6.12 0.48 -3.02
C LEU A 59 6.11 1.98 -3.33
N ASP A 60 5.37 2.39 -4.37
CA ASP A 60 5.26 3.80 -4.76
C ASP A 60 4.51 4.64 -3.72
N TYR A 61 3.49 4.07 -3.08
CA TYR A 61 2.86 4.72 -1.93
C TYR A 61 3.86 4.98 -0.79
N VAL A 62 4.67 3.98 -0.42
CA VAL A 62 5.65 4.15 0.67
C VAL A 62 6.69 5.20 0.32
N LYS A 63 7.21 5.17 -0.92
CA LYS A 63 8.11 6.21 -1.42
C LYS A 63 7.47 7.59 -1.28
N LYS A 64 6.24 7.77 -1.79
CA LYS A 64 5.52 9.05 -1.75
C LYS A 64 5.30 9.56 -0.32
N VAL A 65 4.97 8.68 0.63
CA VAL A 65 4.82 9.04 2.04
C VAL A 65 6.16 9.47 2.65
N ASN A 66 7.24 8.71 2.40
CA ASN A 66 8.58 9.04 2.90
C ASN A 66 9.12 10.36 2.33
N TYR A 67 8.90 10.64 1.05
CA TYR A 67 9.29 11.92 0.45
C TYR A 67 8.51 13.10 1.03
N ARG A 68 7.22 12.93 1.35
CA ARG A 68 6.41 13.98 2.00
C ARG A 68 6.94 14.33 3.39
N SER A 69 7.44 13.36 4.15
CA SER A 69 8.06 13.63 5.45
C SER A 69 9.42 14.35 5.36
N LEU A 70 10.07 14.38 4.19
CA LEU A 70 11.34 15.07 3.98
C LEU A 70 11.18 16.53 3.52
N GLN A 71 10.01 16.93 3.00
CA GLN A 71 9.74 18.29 2.51
C GLN A 71 9.17 19.24 3.57
N VAL A 72 8.99 18.78 4.81
CA VAL A 72 8.45 19.59 5.93
C VAL A 72 9.54 20.01 6.93
N ASN A 73 10.81 19.90 6.55
CA ASN A 73 11.96 20.43 7.29
C ASN A 73 12.66 21.53 6.48
#